data_AF-A0A2D1R6D3-F1
#
_entry.id   AF-A0A2D1R6D3-F1
#
_cell.length_a   1.000
_cell.length_b   1.000
_cell.length_c   1.000
_cell.angle_alpha   90.00
_cell.angle_beta   90.00
_cell.angle_gamma   90.00
#
_symmetry.space_group_name_H-M   'P 1'
#
loop_
_entity.id
_entity.type
_entity.pdbx_description
1 polymer ?
#
loop_
_entity_poly.entity_id
_entity_poly.type
_entity_poly.pdbx_seq_one_letter_code
_entity_poly.pdbx_strand_id
1 'polypeptide(L)' 'MAASTIPDTSKKRKRGRPSTGGQMPGIMVRMPAGDVAELDAWIAVQPDQPSRPEAIRRLMKAGLHS' A
#
# COMPACT_ATOMS: atom_id res chain seq x y z
N MET A 1 23.15 49.58 9.78
CA MET A 1 21.89 49.13 9.15
C MET A 1 22.05 47.66 8.79
N ALA A 2 21.46 46.76 9.59
CA ALA A 2 21.54 45.33 9.34
C ALA A 2 20.47 44.93 8.32
N ALA A 3 20.90 44.38 7.18
CA ALA A 3 19.99 43.80 6.20
C ALA A 3 19.42 42.49 6.76
N SER A 4 18.11 42.45 6.96
CA SER A 4 17.41 41.27 7.48
C SER A 4 17.49 40.15 6.43
N THR A 5 18.21 39.08 6.76
CA THR A 5 18.24 37.81 6.04
C THR A 5 16.81 37.32 5.83
N ILE A 6 16.42 37.16 4.57
CA ILE A 6 15.12 36.63 4.16
C ILE A 6 14.84 35.35 4.97
N PRO A 7 13.76 35.26 5.75
CA PRO A 7 13.48 34.04 6.48
C PRO A 7 13.17 32.92 5.48
N ASP A 8 13.97 31.86 5.54
CA ASP A 8 13.72 30.59 4.86
C ASP A 8 12.38 30.04 5.36
N THR A 9 11.34 30.25 4.55
CA THR A 9 9.99 29.75 4.82
C THR A 9 9.91 28.27 4.49
N SER A 10 10.71 27.46 5.19
CA SER A 10 10.71 26.00 5.16
C SER A 10 9.51 25.38 5.90
N LYS A 11 8.36 26.07 5.95
CA LYS A 11 7.08 25.40 6.22
C LYS A 11 6.67 24.70 4.95
N LYS A 12 7.10 23.43 4.80
CA LYS A 12 6.54 22.48 3.83
C LYS A 12 5.02 22.60 3.89
N ARG A 13 4.42 23.29 2.91
CA ARG A 13 2.96 23.30 2.78
C ARG A 13 2.56 21.83 2.70
N LYS A 14 1.69 21.36 3.60
CA LYS A 14 1.04 20.05 3.47
C LYS A 14 0.21 20.10 2.18
N ARG A 15 0.86 19.91 1.03
CA ARG A 15 0.22 20.02 -0.27
C ARG A 15 -0.38 18.66 -0.56
N GLY A 16 -1.65 18.53 -0.24
CA GLY A 16 -2.45 17.33 -0.45
C GLY A 16 -3.75 17.39 0.35
N ARG A 17 -4.80 16.72 -0.15
CA ARG A 17 -6.04 16.51 0.60
C ARG A 17 -5.68 15.94 1.98
N PRO A 18 -6.26 16.43 3.08
CA PRO A 18 -6.05 15.83 4.39
C PRO A 18 -6.31 14.33 4.31
N SER A 19 -5.43 13.54 4.95
CA SER A 19 -5.54 12.07 4.97
C SER A 19 -6.97 11.72 5.36
N THR A 20 -7.72 11.16 4.42
CA THR A 20 -9.15 10.90 4.58
C THR A 20 -9.35 9.61 5.35
N GLY A 21 -8.64 9.44 6.49
CA GLY A 21 -8.84 8.38 7.48
C GLY A 21 -8.99 6.92 6.99
N GLY A 22 -8.69 6.63 5.72
CA GLY A 22 -9.37 5.56 4.99
C GLY A 22 -8.43 4.71 4.13
N GLN A 23 -7.13 4.88 4.30
CA GLN A 23 -6.17 3.91 3.78
C GLN A 23 -5.93 2.89 4.89
N MET A 24 -6.30 1.63 4.67
CA MET A 24 -5.91 0.54 5.57
C MET A 24 -4.38 0.54 5.72
N PRO A 25 -3.83 0.09 6.86
CA PRO A 25 -2.39 -0.03 7.02
C PRO A 25 -1.79 -0.84 5.86
N GLY A 26 -0.91 -0.20 5.09
CA GLY A 26 -0.18 -0.87 4.01
C GLY A 26 0.94 -1.71 4.59
N ILE A 27 0.98 -3.00 4.24
CA ILE A 27 2.09 -3.89 4.58
C ILE A 27 2.86 -4.18 3.30
N MET A 28 4.13 -3.80 3.27
CA MET A 28 5.05 -4.09 2.16
C MET A 28 5.82 -5.37 2.50
N VAL A 29 5.65 -6.41 1.70
CA VAL A 29 6.36 -7.69 1.86
C VAL A 29 7.15 -7.98 0.60
N ARG A 30 8.40 -8.42 0.77
CA ARG A 30 9.20 -8.95 -0.34
C ARG A 30 8.96 -10.44 -0.43
N MET A 31 8.57 -10.92 -1.61
CA MET A 31 8.30 -12.34 -1.85
C MET A 31 9.19 -12.86 -2.98
N PRO A 32 9.59 -14.14 -2.94
CA PRO A 32 10.19 -14.83 -4.08
C PRO A 32 9.31 -14.73 -5.33
N ALA A 33 9.93 -14.73 -6.51
CA ALA A 33 9.18 -14.65 -7.77
C ALA A 33 8.27 -15.88 -8.01
N GLY A 34 8.66 -17.05 -7.50
CA GLY A 34 7.87 -18.28 -7.60
C GLY A 34 6.52 -18.14 -6.88
N ASP A 35 6.55 -17.71 -5.63
CA ASP A 35 5.35 -17.52 -4.80
C ASP A 35 4.38 -16.48 -5.43
N VAL A 36 4.93 -15.44 -6.06
CA VAL A 36 4.11 -14.43 -6.77
C VAL A 36 3.47 -15.04 -8.02
N ALA A 37 4.19 -15.89 -8.75
CA ALA A 37 3.65 -16.57 -9.93
C ALA A 37 2.56 -17.59 -9.55
N GLU A 38 2.73 -18.31 -8.43
CA GLU A 38 1.72 -19.22 -7.90
C GLU A 38 0.45 -18.47 -7.49
N LEU A 39 0.60 -17.31 -6.83
CA LEU A 39 -0.52 -16.43 -6.52
C LEU A 39 -1.25 -15.97 -7.79
N ASP A 40 -0.52 -15.56 -8.82
CA ASP A 40 -1.12 -15.13 -10.09
C ASP A 40 -1.86 -16.26 -10.81
N ALA A 41 -1.32 -17.48 -10.78
CA ALA A 41 -1.99 -18.67 -11.31
C ALA A 41 -3.28 -18.97 -10.54
N TRP A 42 -3.25 -18.85 -9.21
CA TRP A 42 -4.44 -19.00 -8.37
C TRP A 42 -5.50 -17.93 -8.66
N ILE A 43 -5.09 -16.67 -8.89
CA ILE A 43 -5.99 -15.57 -9.27
C ILE A 43 -6.68 -15.86 -10.60
N ALA A 44 -5.93 -16.38 -11.59
CA ALA A 44 -6.44 -16.61 -12.95
C ALA A 44 -7.58 -17.64 -13.01
N VAL A 45 -7.62 -18.59 -12.06
CA VAL A 45 -8.69 -19.60 -11.98
C VAL A 45 -9.89 -19.13 -11.15
N GLN A 46 -9.80 -17.98 -10.47
CA GLN A 46 -10.94 -17.45 -9.70
C GLN A 46 -12.00 -16.84 -10.64
N PRO A 47 -13.29 -17.03 -10.35
CA PRO A 47 -14.37 -16.50 -11.19
C PRO A 47 -14.38 -14.97 -11.26
N ASP A 48 -13.97 -14.30 -10.18
CA ASP A 48 -13.97 -12.84 -10.06
C ASP A 48 -12.59 -12.21 -10.28
N GLN A 49 -11.55 -13.02 -10.56
CA GLN A 49 -10.17 -12.59 -10.84
C GLN A 49 -9.70 -11.47 -9.90
N PRO A 50 -9.63 -11.73 -8.57
CA PRO A 50 -9.37 -10.70 -7.59
C PRO A 50 -7.99 -10.07 -7.78
N SER A 51 -7.87 -8.78 -7.46
CA SER A 51 -6.56 -8.12 -7.40
C SER A 51 -5.61 -8.83 -6.42
N ARG A 52 -4.29 -8.76 -6.64
CA ARG A 52 -3.28 -9.39 -5.74
C ARG A 52 -3.49 -9.09 -4.25
N PRO A 53 -3.76 -7.83 -3.81
CA PRO A 53 -4.03 -7.56 -2.40
C PRO A 53 -5.29 -8.25 -1.88
N GLU A 54 -6.33 -8.38 -2.70
CA GLU A 54 -7.56 -9.10 -2.33
C GLU A 54 -7.32 -10.62 -2.25
N ALA A 55 -6.60 -11.18 -3.21
CA ALA A 55 -6.21 -12.59 -3.21
C ALA A 55 -5.46 -12.96 -1.93
N ILE A 56 -4.45 -12.15 -1.56
CA ILE A 56 -3.67 -12.34 -0.32
C ILE A 56 -4.58 -12.27 0.92
N ARG A 57 -5.51 -11.31 0.98
CA ARG A 57 -6.47 -11.20 2.11
C ARG A 57 -7.34 -12.45 2.25
N ARG A 58 -7.81 -13.01 1.13
CA ARG A 58 -8.64 -14.24 1.13
C ARG A 58 -7.86 -15.44 1.62
N LEU A 59 -6.68 -15.68 1.03
CA LEU A 59 -5.82 -16.80 1.41
C LEU A 59 -5.37 -16.70 2.87
N MET A 60 -5.00 -15.50 3.32
CA MET A 60 -4.65 -15.24 4.72
C MET A 60 -5.82 -15.54 5.67
N LYS A 61 -7.04 -15.06 5.35
CA LYS A 61 -8.23 -15.39 6.15
C LYS A 61 -8.50 -16.90 6.17
N ALA A 62 -8.40 -17.57 5.03
CA ALA A 62 -8.58 -19.01 4.95
C ALA A 62 -7.58 -19.78 5.83
N GLY A 63 -6.31 -19.37 5.85
CA GLY A 63 -5.27 -20.02 6.66
C GLY A 63 -5.24 -19.65 8.14
N LEU A 64 -5.90 -18.55 8.55
CA LEU A 64 -6.01 -18.16 9.97
C LEU A 64 -7.26 -18.71 10.65
N HIS A 65 -8.27 -19.11 9.87
CA HIS A 65 -9.53 -19.67 10.34
C HIS A 65 -9.64 -21.19 10.10
N SER A 66 -8.52 -21.84 9.77
CA SER A 66 -8.39 -23.30 9.59
C SER A 66 -8.07 -24.03 10.89
#